data_AF-A0A2G6IAZ0-F1
#
_entry.id   AF-A0A2G6IAZ0-F1
#
_cell.length_a   1.000
_cell.length_b   1.000
_cell.length_c   1.000
_cell.angle_alpha   90.00
_cell.angle_beta   90.00
_cell.angle_gamma   90.00
#
_symmetry.space_group_name_H-M   'P 1'
#
loop_
_entity.id
_entity.type
_entity.pdbx_description
1 polymer ?
#
loop_
_entity_poly.entity_id
_entity_poly.type
_entity_poly.pdbx_seq_one_letter_code
_entity_poly.pdbx_strand_id
1 'polypeptide(L)'
;MKRLTLILCLVLAGCSAKPQERPGDRVRLPLIIGLEPDGEGLAVGGIDGTDGQPGGGRIDFGRAPEGVIATIEREFGPGRALGLGGCPAAIRQQIAWGDLVLTFTEEQFVGWRAQDTAEEAGRTCGGTLA
;
A
#
# COMPACT_ATOMS: atom_id res chain seq x y z
N MET A 1 67.28 -49.83 -12.92
CA MET A 1 67.60 -49.76 -11.47
C MET A 1 67.44 -48.31 -11.00
N LYS A 2 66.83 -48.11 -9.81
CA LYS A 2 66.55 -46.85 -9.06
C LYS A 2 65.18 -46.19 -9.37
N ARG A 3 64.16 -46.52 -8.57
CA ARG A 3 63.65 -45.79 -7.36
C ARG A 3 62.72 -44.65 -7.80
N LEU A 4 61.42 -44.87 -8.03
CA LEU A 4 60.31 -45.00 -7.06
C LEU A 4 60.27 -43.84 -6.04
N THR A 5 59.60 -42.75 -6.43
CA THR A 5 59.06 -41.74 -5.51
C THR A 5 57.60 -41.53 -5.87
N LEU A 6 56.74 -42.17 -5.08
CA LEU A 6 55.30 -41.94 -5.00
C LEU A 6 55.08 -40.48 -4.57
N ILE A 7 54.45 -39.66 -5.42
CA ILE A 7 53.83 -38.41 -4.98
C ILE A 7 52.32 -38.62 -5.08
N LEU A 8 51.77 -38.88 -3.90
CA LEU A 8 50.36 -38.99 -3.57
C LEU A 8 49.72 -37.59 -3.70
N CYS A 9 49.27 -37.22 -4.90
CA CYS A 9 48.40 -36.04 -5.09
C CYS A 9 46.95 -36.46 -4.83
N LEU A 10 46.53 -36.31 -3.58
CA LEU A 10 45.14 -36.38 -3.15
C LEU A 10 44.41 -35.13 -3.69
N VAL A 11 43.94 -35.18 -4.94
CA VAL A 11 43.07 -34.13 -5.49
C VAL A 11 41.68 -34.37 -4.91
N LEU A 12 41.35 -33.65 -3.85
CA LEU A 12 39.97 -33.50 -3.40
C LEU A 12 39.17 -32.93 -4.57
N ALA A 13 38.39 -33.79 -5.23
CA ALA A 13 37.26 -33.36 -6.02
C ALA A 13 36.23 -32.77 -5.05
N GLY A 14 36.45 -31.51 -4.66
CA GLY A 14 35.45 -30.72 -3.98
C GLY A 14 34.25 -30.60 -4.91
N CYS A 15 33.13 -31.18 -4.50
CA CYS A 15 31.83 -30.81 -5.04
C CYS A 15 31.70 -29.30 -4.84
N SER A 16 31.83 -28.52 -5.92
CA SER A 16 31.34 -27.15 -5.98
C SER A 16 29.81 -27.22 -5.88
N ALA A 17 29.30 -27.38 -4.66
CA ALA A 17 27.96 -26.97 -4.32
C ALA A 17 27.94 -25.45 -4.49
N LYS A 18 27.44 -24.99 -5.64
CA LYS A 18 27.11 -23.57 -5.82
C LYS A 18 26.25 -23.16 -4.62
N PRO A 19 26.56 -22.04 -3.93
CA PRO A 19 25.64 -21.48 -2.96
C PRO A 19 24.28 -21.31 -3.65
N GLN A 20 23.32 -22.09 -3.21
CA GLN A 20 21.94 -22.00 -3.66
C GLN A 20 21.39 -20.71 -3.05
N GLU A 21 21.50 -19.62 -3.80
CA GLU A 21 20.85 -18.35 -3.53
C GLU A 21 19.35 -18.66 -3.39
N ARG A 22 18.84 -18.64 -2.15
CA ARG A 22 17.41 -18.82 -1.92
C ARG A 22 16.71 -17.64 -2.60
N PRO A 23 15.77 -17.88 -3.53
CA PRO A 23 14.88 -16.84 -3.99
C PRO A 23 13.94 -16.53 -2.81
N GLY A 24 14.32 -15.56 -1.99
CA GLY A 24 13.58 -15.28 -0.76
C GLY A 24 14.07 -14.07 0.03
N ASP A 25 15.27 -13.55 -0.24
CA ASP A 25 15.73 -12.29 0.33
C ASP A 25 15.61 -11.18 -0.71
N ARG A 26 14.41 -11.03 -1.28
CA ARG A 26 14.04 -9.71 -1.82
C ARG A 26 13.96 -8.83 -0.59
N VAL A 27 14.95 -7.96 -0.42
CA VAL A 27 14.83 -6.77 0.42
C VAL A 27 13.47 -6.17 0.07
N ARG A 28 12.48 -6.39 0.95
CA ARG A 28 11.16 -5.83 0.80
C ARG A 28 11.37 -4.37 1.11
N LEU A 29 11.75 -3.61 0.09
CA LEU A 29 11.77 -2.15 0.18
C LEU A 29 10.41 -1.75 0.77
N PRO A 30 10.38 -0.86 1.77
CA PRO A 30 9.11 -0.38 2.29
C PRO A 30 8.31 0.11 1.09
N LEU A 31 7.20 -0.55 0.82
CA LEU A 31 6.32 -0.18 -0.26
C LEU A 31 5.89 1.26 0.06
N ILE A 32 6.39 2.25 -0.69
CA ILE A 32 5.98 3.63 -0.52
C ILE A 32 4.60 3.71 -1.15
N ILE A 33 3.58 3.30 -0.39
CA ILE A 33 2.20 3.36 -0.82
C ILE A 33 1.70 4.78 -0.53
N GLY A 34 1.19 5.44 -1.55
CA GLY A 34 0.54 6.75 -1.47
C GLY A 34 -0.95 6.62 -1.76
N LEU A 35 -1.77 7.48 -1.13
CA LEU A 35 -3.12 7.76 -1.62
C LEU A 35 -3.06 9.04 -2.43
N GLU A 36 -3.37 8.93 -3.71
CA GLU A 36 -3.36 10.02 -4.67
C GLU A 36 -4.83 10.30 -5.06
N PRO A 37 -5.50 11.23 -4.38
CA PRO A 37 -6.88 11.58 -4.68
C PRO A 37 -7.02 12.21 -6.07
N ASP A 38 -8.08 11.84 -6.80
CA ASP A 38 -8.40 12.38 -8.11
C ASP A 38 -9.93 12.56 -8.30
N GLY A 39 -10.35 13.00 -9.49
CA GLY A 39 -11.77 13.26 -9.78
C GLY A 39 -12.69 12.04 -9.78
N GLU A 40 -12.13 10.82 -9.79
CA GLU A 40 -12.88 9.55 -9.84
C GLU A 40 -12.81 8.79 -8.50
N GLY A 41 -11.92 9.18 -7.59
CA GLY A 41 -11.75 8.59 -6.27
C GLY A 41 -10.32 8.73 -5.77
N LEU A 42 -9.66 7.60 -5.52
CA LEU A 42 -8.28 7.54 -5.05
C LEU A 42 -7.48 6.56 -5.92
N ALA A 43 -6.38 7.02 -6.49
CA ALA A 43 -5.30 6.14 -6.93
C ALA A 43 -4.50 5.68 -5.71
N VAL A 44 -4.26 4.38 -5.61
CA VAL A 44 -3.37 3.80 -4.59
C VAL A 44 -2.01 3.67 -5.24
N GLY A 45 -1.21 4.72 -5.18
CA GLY A 45 0.14 4.73 -5.73
C GLY A 45 1.08 3.81 -4.97
N GLY A 46 2.01 3.20 -5.68
CA GLY A 46 3.09 2.41 -5.10
C GLY A 46 4.10 2.05 -6.18
N ILE A 47 5.39 2.28 -5.91
CA ILE A 47 6.47 1.73 -6.73
C ILE A 47 6.57 0.24 -6.41
N ASP A 48 6.11 -0.62 -7.32
CA ASP A 48 6.39 -2.04 -7.18
C ASP A 48 7.91 -2.21 -7.37
N GLY A 49 8.56 -2.72 -6.31
CA GLY A 49 10.01 -2.59 -6.08
C GLY A 49 10.92 -3.34 -7.05
N THR A 50 10.41 -3.78 -8.20
CA THR A 50 11.18 -4.48 -9.22
C THR A 50 11.31 -3.69 -10.54
N ASP A 51 10.39 -2.75 -10.83
CA ASP A 51 10.27 -2.20 -12.20
C ASP A 51 10.03 -0.68 -12.24
N GLY A 52 9.75 -0.02 -11.11
CA GLY A 52 9.41 1.41 -11.09
C GLY A 52 8.06 1.73 -11.76
N GLN A 53 7.31 0.71 -12.15
CA GLN A 53 5.97 0.84 -12.70
C GLN A 53 4.99 1.12 -11.54
N PRO A 54 4.04 2.05 -11.69
CA PRO A 54 2.95 2.20 -10.73
C PRO A 54 2.19 0.87 -10.66
N GLY A 55 2.40 0.10 -9.59
CA GLY A 55 1.66 -1.11 -9.27
C GLY A 55 0.31 -0.79 -8.60
N GLY A 56 -0.24 0.38 -8.92
CA GLY A 56 -1.24 1.02 -8.09
C GLY A 56 -2.66 0.59 -8.40
N GLY A 57 -3.34 0.06 -7.39
CA GLY A 57 -4.79 -0.19 -7.45
C GLY A 57 -5.58 1.12 -7.46
N ARG A 58 -6.90 1.02 -7.67
CA ARG A 58 -7.82 2.16 -7.72
C ARG A 58 -9.01 1.94 -6.80
N ILE A 59 -9.34 2.97 -6.03
CA ILE A 59 -10.55 3.05 -5.20
C ILE A 59 -11.45 4.11 -5.83
N ASP A 60 -12.36 3.66 -6.69
CA ASP A 60 -13.30 4.53 -7.37
C ASP A 60 -14.52 4.85 -6.48
N PHE A 61 -15.20 5.95 -6.74
CA PHE A 61 -16.50 6.24 -6.11
C PHE A 61 -17.51 5.11 -6.36
N GLY A 62 -18.38 4.88 -5.38
CA GLY A 62 -19.38 3.81 -5.40
C GLY A 62 -18.88 2.46 -4.88
N ARG A 63 -17.58 2.31 -4.56
CA ARG A 63 -17.09 1.11 -3.85
C ARG A 63 -17.64 1.02 -2.43
N ALA A 64 -17.84 -0.21 -1.96
CA ALA A 64 -18.37 -0.46 -0.62
C ALA A 64 -17.41 0.03 0.49
N PRO A 65 -17.90 0.71 1.54
CA PRO A 65 -17.08 1.32 2.58
C PRO A 65 -16.13 0.33 3.24
N GLU A 66 -16.59 -0.88 3.56
CA GLU A 66 -15.79 -1.90 4.24
C GLU A 66 -14.56 -2.31 3.43
N GLY A 67 -14.70 -2.41 2.09
CA GLY A 67 -13.59 -2.76 1.22
C GLY A 67 -12.57 -1.63 1.09
N VAL A 68 -13.05 -0.37 1.06
CA VAL A 68 -12.20 0.82 1.01
C VAL A 68 -11.44 0.98 2.32
N ILE A 69 -12.14 0.97 3.45
CA ILE A 69 -11.58 1.14 4.79
C ILE A 69 -10.55 0.05 5.06
N ALA A 70 -10.90 -1.23 4.87
CA ALA A 70 -9.97 -2.33 5.11
C ALA A 70 -8.72 -2.26 4.21
N THR A 71 -8.85 -1.79 2.98
CA THR A 71 -7.71 -1.60 2.08
C THR A 71 -6.78 -0.51 2.59
N ILE A 72 -7.32 0.64 2.98
CA ILE A 72 -6.52 1.77 3.46
C ILE A 72 -5.90 1.45 4.82
N GLU A 73 -6.65 0.84 5.73
CA GLU A 73 -6.15 0.52 7.08
C GLU A 73 -4.99 -0.49 7.05
N ARG A 74 -4.98 -1.41 6.08
CA ARG A 74 -3.88 -2.35 5.89
C ARG A 74 -2.55 -1.65 5.58
N GLU A 75 -2.61 -0.57 4.81
CA GLU A 75 -1.41 0.11 4.31
C GLU A 75 -1.02 1.33 5.16
N PHE A 76 -1.99 2.08 5.66
CA PHE A 76 -1.80 3.36 6.36
C PHE A 76 -2.16 3.30 7.85
N GLY A 77 -2.68 2.16 8.33
CA GLY A 77 -3.18 2.01 9.70
C GLY A 77 -4.59 2.58 9.91
N PRO A 78 -5.13 2.46 11.14
CA PRO A 78 -6.49 2.84 11.44
C PRO A 78 -6.74 4.33 11.16
N GLY A 79 -7.87 4.62 10.53
CA GLY A 79 -8.30 5.99 10.29
C GLY A 79 -8.94 6.62 11.53
N ARG A 80 -9.01 7.94 11.57
CA ARG A 80 -9.69 8.68 12.64
C ARG A 80 -11.09 9.07 12.21
N ALA A 81 -12.10 8.52 12.89
CA ALA A 81 -13.49 8.90 12.66
C ALA A 81 -13.71 10.39 12.98
N LEU A 82 -14.48 11.08 12.14
CA LEU A 82 -14.85 12.48 12.31
C LEU A 82 -16.34 12.63 12.62
N GLY A 83 -16.72 13.76 13.23
CA GLY A 83 -18.12 14.11 13.46
C GLY A 83 -18.87 14.40 12.14
N LEU A 84 -20.17 14.10 12.13
CA LEU A 84 -21.06 14.30 10.97
C LEU A 84 -21.87 15.61 11.05
N GLY A 85 -21.43 16.56 11.89
CA GLY A 85 -22.12 17.85 12.02
C GLY A 85 -22.21 18.56 10.67
N GLY A 86 -23.40 19.00 10.27
CA GLY A 86 -23.61 19.67 8.98
C GLY A 86 -23.58 18.75 7.74
N CYS A 87 -23.45 17.43 7.92
CA CYS A 87 -23.54 16.49 6.82
C CYS A 87 -24.99 16.16 6.44
N PRO A 88 -25.27 15.91 5.16
CA PRO A 88 -26.54 15.33 4.74
C PRO A 88 -26.79 14.00 5.45
N ALA A 89 -28.06 13.69 5.73
CA ALA A 89 -28.45 12.47 6.46
C ALA A 89 -28.00 11.15 5.79
N ALA A 90 -27.75 11.19 4.48
CA ALA A 90 -27.23 10.05 3.73
C ALA A 90 -25.76 9.70 4.07
N ILE A 91 -24.99 10.67 4.58
CA ILE A 91 -23.62 10.44 5.01
C ILE A 91 -23.64 9.78 6.39
N ARG A 92 -23.01 8.61 6.48
CA ARG A 92 -22.98 7.80 7.70
C ARG A 92 -21.62 7.80 8.37
N GLN A 93 -20.56 8.13 7.63
CA GLN A 93 -19.22 8.09 8.17
C GLN A 93 -18.29 9.07 7.45
N GLN A 94 -17.42 9.70 8.23
CA GLN A 94 -16.24 10.41 7.73
C GLN A 94 -15.02 9.86 8.47
N ILE A 95 -13.95 9.59 7.73
CA ILE A 95 -12.71 9.06 8.31
C ILE A 95 -11.54 9.82 7.72
N ALA A 96 -10.63 10.27 8.58
CA ALA A 96 -9.40 10.94 8.20
C ALA A 96 -8.20 9.99 8.27
N TRP A 97 -7.37 10.00 7.23
CA TRP A 97 -6.02 9.43 7.19
C TRP A 97 -5.04 10.56 6.86
N GLY A 98 -4.35 11.06 7.89
CA GLY A 98 -3.57 12.29 7.77
C GLY A 98 -4.46 13.45 7.31
N ASP A 99 -4.07 14.09 6.21
CA ASP A 99 -4.78 15.26 5.66
C ASP A 99 -5.87 14.89 4.65
N LEU A 100 -6.11 13.59 4.42
CA LEU A 100 -7.16 13.11 3.53
C LEU A 100 -8.38 12.65 4.34
N VAL A 101 -9.55 13.21 4.04
CA VAL A 101 -10.83 12.80 4.64
C VAL A 101 -11.67 12.12 3.59
N LEU A 102 -12.10 10.89 3.89
CA LEU A 102 -13.04 10.14 3.06
C LEU A 102 -14.44 10.19 3.66
N THR A 103 -15.42 10.31 2.76
CA THR A 103 -16.84 10.40 3.10
C THR A 103 -17.58 9.18 2.56
N PHE A 104 -18.38 8.57 3.43
CA PHE A 104 -19.12 7.36 3.13
C PHE A 104 -20.60 7.49 3.45
N THR A 105 -21.43 6.90 2.60
CA THR A 105 -22.78 6.48 2.95
C THR A 105 -22.71 5.10 3.61
N GLU A 106 -23.86 4.51 3.91
CA GLU A 106 -23.93 3.13 4.39
C GLU A 106 -23.38 2.12 3.38
N GLU A 107 -23.58 2.38 2.09
CA GLU A 107 -23.29 1.41 1.02
C GLU A 107 -22.08 1.80 0.17
N GLN A 108 -21.62 3.04 0.22
CA GLN A 108 -20.67 3.57 -0.76
C GLN A 108 -19.67 4.57 -0.19
N PHE A 109 -18.45 4.51 -0.70
CA PHE A 109 -17.50 5.62 -0.76
C PHE A 109 -17.97 6.65 -1.78
N VAL A 110 -18.15 7.90 -1.36
CA VAL A 110 -18.85 8.91 -2.18
C VAL A 110 -18.09 10.19 -2.39
N GLY A 111 -16.99 10.43 -1.67
CA GLY A 111 -16.22 11.65 -1.84
C GLY A 111 -15.00 11.71 -0.93
N TRP A 112 -14.06 12.58 -1.29
CA TRP A 112 -12.88 12.87 -0.49
C TRP A 112 -12.63 14.38 -0.46
N ARG A 113 -11.98 14.85 0.60
CA ARG A 113 -11.44 16.21 0.69
C ARG A 113 -10.07 16.20 1.34
N ALA A 114 -9.21 17.10 0.91
CA ALA A 114 -8.03 17.46 1.68
C ALA A 114 -8.45 18.33 2.89
N GLN A 115 -7.74 18.22 4.01
CA GLN A 115 -7.99 19.06 5.19
C GLN A 115 -7.36 20.45 5.04
N ASP A 116 -6.19 20.52 4.41
CA ASP A 116 -5.38 21.75 4.34
C ASP A 116 -5.46 22.47 2.99
N THR A 117 -6.11 21.86 1.99
CA THR A 117 -6.38 22.48 0.69
C THR A 117 -7.88 22.54 0.45
N ALA A 118 -8.29 23.38 -0.51
CA ALA A 118 -9.69 23.43 -0.97
C ALA A 118 -10.01 22.33 -1.99
N GLU A 119 -9.16 21.30 -2.10
CA GLU A 119 -9.35 20.22 -3.05
C GLU A 119 -10.29 19.15 -2.49
N GLU A 120 -11.26 18.79 -3.31
CA GLU A 120 -12.25 17.78 -3.01
C GLU A 120 -12.85 17.20 -4.29
N ALA A 121 -13.40 16.00 -4.20
CA ALA A 121 -14.22 15.44 -5.25
C ALA A 121 -15.34 14.56 -4.68
N GLY A 122 -16.41 14.43 -5.47
CA GLY A 122 -17.60 13.68 -5.07
C GLY A 122 -18.48 14.45 -4.07
N ARG A 123 -19.11 13.70 -3.17
CA ARG A 123 -20.01 14.21 -2.12
C ARG A 123 -19.28 14.25 -0.78
N THR A 124 -18.94 15.46 -0.34
CA THR A 124 -18.26 15.75 0.92
C THR A 124 -19.14 16.59 1.84
N CYS A 125 -18.72 16.74 3.10
CA CYS A 125 -19.33 17.67 4.04
C CYS A 125 -18.29 18.16 5.06
N GLY A 126 -18.59 19.29 5.72
CA GLY A 126 -17.72 19.88 6.72
C GLY A 126 -17.76 19.11 8.05
N GLY A 127 -16.92 18.09 8.19
CA GLY A 127 -16.71 17.40 9.48
C GLY A 127 -15.79 18.19 10.40
N THR A 128 -16.24 18.52 11.61
CA THR A 128 -15.38 19.03 12.70
C THR A 128 -14.80 17.86 13.48
N LEU A 129 -13.53 17.97 13.88
CA LEU A 129 -12.89 16.99 14.77
C LEU A 129 -13.66 17.01 16.09
N ALA A 130 -14.26 15.88 16.48
CA ALA A 130 -14.94 15.73 17.77
C ALA A 130 -13.92 15.52 18.90
#